data_AF-A0A7S2W125-F1
#
_entry.id   AF-A0A7S2W125-F1
#
_cell.length_a   1.000
_cell.length_b   1.000
_cell.length_c   1.000
_cell.angle_alpha   90.00
_cell.angle_beta   90.00
_cell.angle_gamma   90.00
#
_symmetry.space_group_name_H-M   'P 1'
#
loop_
_entity.id
_entity.type
_entity.pdbx_description
1 polymer ?
#
loop_
_entity_poly.entity_id
_entity_poly.type
_entity_poly.pdbx_seq_one_letter_code
_entity_poly.pdbx_strand_id
1 'polypeptide(L)'
;MEKSLRFDEFRALRERRRTTDEHRGQREQHAEETGGRDKDGAEVESRAQEAGNFFESFDIQVLTLCFIFVDVAAATALVALSGEESLASSTTAAVLNVIQSLMGFTIFYFILELAALAWAFKTRFLTHAGILVDMGVVACAVLAEVQGTSRIVRVLGVLRVWRLMRLINTVMATKDKEIDSIREEWQADQARLEESQITISRLEDSIRREGDAKKRVEDMLKSYKDEVETLNEALKIAALDIAAAASEQLQSDEEAEKQEAELKPVPATAAGAPHQRRMVVKADGTYSVSTSGEKAEE
;
A
#
# COMPACT_ATOMS: atom_id res chain seq x y z
N MET A 1 27.24 -0.74 -22.52
CA MET A 1 27.65 -2.13 -22.84
C MET A 1 26.76 -2.64 -23.97
N GLU A 2 27.23 -2.58 -25.21
CA GLU A 2 26.54 -3.18 -26.36
C GLU A 2 26.88 -4.67 -26.43
N LYS A 3 25.87 -5.54 -26.34
CA LYS A 3 26.03 -6.98 -26.54
C LYS A 3 25.86 -7.29 -28.03
N SER A 4 26.94 -7.64 -28.71
CA SER A 4 26.87 -8.19 -30.07
C SER A 4 26.39 -9.64 -30.00
N LEU A 5 25.15 -9.87 -30.44
CA LEU A 5 24.58 -11.21 -30.57
C LEU A 5 25.22 -11.90 -31.78
N ARG A 6 25.64 -13.17 -31.62
CA ARG A 6 26.17 -13.97 -32.73
C ARG A 6 25.06 -14.25 -33.74
N PHE A 7 25.41 -14.37 -35.03
CA PHE A 7 24.46 -14.52 -36.13
C PHE A 7 23.50 -15.72 -35.96
N ASP A 8 23.96 -16.78 -35.28
CA ASP A 8 23.16 -17.96 -34.98
C ASP A 8 22.07 -17.69 -33.94
N GLU A 9 22.34 -16.86 -32.93
CA GLU A 9 21.33 -16.41 -31.97
C GLU A 9 20.28 -15.55 -32.64
N PHE A 10 20.68 -14.73 -33.63
CA PHE A 10 19.74 -13.91 -34.40
C PHE A 10 18.79 -14.75 -35.24
N ARG A 11 19.26 -15.85 -35.86
CA ARG A 11 18.39 -16.81 -36.57
C ARG A 11 17.41 -17.50 -35.64
N ALA A 12 17.89 -18.00 -34.49
CA ALA A 12 17.03 -18.66 -33.50
C ALA A 12 15.96 -17.71 -32.96
N LEU A 13 16.30 -16.42 -32.76
CA LEU A 13 15.34 -15.41 -32.31
C LEU A 13 14.27 -15.13 -33.37
N ARG A 14 14.65 -15.12 -34.65
CA ARG A 14 13.73 -14.85 -35.77
C ARG A 14 12.75 -16.01 -36.00
N GLU A 15 13.19 -17.24 -35.81
CA GLU A 15 12.36 -18.44 -35.94
C GLU A 15 11.35 -18.58 -34.78
N ARG A 16 11.76 -18.21 -33.56
CA ARG A 16 10.84 -18.08 -32.42
C ARG A 16 9.78 -16.99 -32.62
N ARG A 17 10.13 -15.86 -33.24
CA ARG A 17 9.12 -14.82 -33.54
C ARG A 17 8.11 -15.30 -34.56
N ARG A 18 8.56 -15.97 -35.63
CA ARG A 18 7.66 -16.48 -36.67
C ARG A 18 6.65 -17.51 -36.15
N THR A 19 7.10 -18.44 -35.30
CA THR A 19 6.21 -19.43 -34.66
C THR A 19 5.24 -18.79 -33.67
N THR A 20 5.67 -17.74 -32.96
CA THR A 20 4.79 -16.98 -32.05
C THR A 20 3.70 -16.22 -32.83
N ASP A 21 4.05 -15.62 -33.96
CA ASP A 21 3.10 -14.88 -34.80
C ASP A 21 2.09 -15.81 -35.50
N GLU A 22 2.53 -17.00 -35.95
CA GLU A 22 1.64 -18.02 -36.53
C GLU A 22 0.63 -18.55 -35.50
N HIS A 23 1.06 -18.78 -34.26
CA HIS A 23 0.15 -19.17 -33.17
C HIS A 23 -0.79 -18.05 -32.73
N ARG A 24 -0.36 -16.79 -32.84
CA ARG A 24 -1.20 -15.63 -32.52
C ARG A 24 -2.32 -15.45 -33.55
N GLY A 25 -2.04 -15.56 -34.84
CA GLY A 25 -3.05 -15.46 -35.90
C GLY A 25 -4.13 -16.55 -35.81
N GLN A 26 -3.75 -17.79 -35.49
CA GLN A 26 -4.73 -18.87 -35.29
C GLN A 26 -5.62 -18.66 -34.06
N ARG A 27 -5.09 -18.08 -32.98
CA ARG A 27 -5.90 -17.73 -31.79
C ARG A 27 -6.88 -16.59 -32.05
N GLU A 28 -6.47 -15.59 -32.83
CA GLU A 28 -7.32 -14.44 -33.17
C GLU A 28 -8.49 -14.88 -34.06
N GLN A 29 -8.26 -15.75 -35.05
CA GLN A 29 -9.34 -16.30 -35.90
C GLN A 29 -10.32 -17.18 -35.12
N HIS A 30 -9.82 -18.04 -34.22
CA HIS A 30 -10.68 -18.90 -33.41
C HIS A 30 -11.49 -18.12 -32.37
N ALA A 31 -10.98 -16.97 -31.90
CA ALA A 31 -11.68 -16.08 -30.98
C ALA A 31 -12.78 -15.26 -31.67
N GLU A 32 -12.61 -14.93 -32.96
CA GLU A 32 -13.59 -14.17 -33.74
C GLU A 32 -14.84 -15.01 -34.07
N GLU A 33 -14.69 -16.30 -34.37
CA GLU A 33 -15.82 -17.20 -34.64
C GLU A 33 -16.63 -17.59 -33.39
N THR A 34 -16.01 -17.66 -32.20
CA THR A 34 -16.73 -17.89 -30.94
C THR A 34 -17.29 -16.60 -30.32
N GLY A 35 -16.70 -15.43 -30.63
CA GLY A 35 -17.03 -14.16 -29.99
C GLY A 35 -18.35 -13.50 -30.42
N GLY A 36 -19.03 -14.01 -31.46
CA GLY A 36 -20.30 -13.46 -31.93
C GLY A 36 -21.54 -13.93 -31.15
N ARG A 37 -21.48 -15.13 -30.55
CA ARG A 37 -22.63 -15.74 -29.85
C ARG A 37 -22.57 -15.55 -28.34
N ASP A 38 -21.39 -15.32 -27.79
CA ASP A 38 -21.16 -15.08 -26.36
C ASP A 38 -21.38 -13.62 -25.93
N LYS A 39 -21.38 -12.65 -26.87
CA LYS A 39 -21.60 -11.23 -26.55
C LYS A 39 -23.03 -10.95 -26.05
N ASP A 40 -24.03 -11.53 -26.71
CA ASP A 40 -25.43 -11.38 -26.27
C ASP A 40 -25.67 -12.07 -24.92
N GLY A 41 -25.01 -13.20 -24.66
CA GLY A 41 -25.05 -13.88 -23.36
C GLY A 41 -24.38 -13.07 -22.25
N ALA A 42 -23.23 -12.47 -22.54
CA ALA A 42 -22.47 -11.65 -21.60
C ALA A 42 -23.22 -10.35 -21.21
N GLU A 43 -23.89 -9.69 -22.16
CA GLU A 43 -24.69 -8.49 -21.85
C GLU A 43 -25.91 -8.81 -20.98
N VAL A 44 -26.60 -9.93 -21.26
CA VAL A 44 -27.73 -10.38 -20.44
C VAL A 44 -27.27 -10.78 -19.04
N GLU A 45 -26.09 -11.39 -18.91
CA GLU A 45 -25.50 -11.72 -17.61
C GLU A 45 -25.09 -10.48 -16.81
N SER A 46 -24.49 -9.48 -17.45
CA SER A 46 -24.16 -8.20 -16.79
C SER A 46 -25.42 -7.53 -16.24
N ARG A 47 -26.50 -7.47 -17.03
CA ARG A 47 -27.77 -6.86 -16.60
C ARG A 47 -28.47 -7.64 -15.50
N ALA A 48 -28.42 -8.98 -15.56
CA ALA A 48 -28.97 -9.83 -14.51
C ALA A 48 -28.22 -9.62 -13.18
N GLN A 49 -26.90 -9.44 -13.24
CA GLN A 49 -26.07 -9.21 -12.08
C GLN A 49 -26.24 -7.79 -11.51
N GLU A 50 -26.40 -6.78 -12.36
CA GLU A 50 -26.77 -5.42 -11.95
C GLU A 50 -28.14 -5.38 -11.26
N ALA A 51 -29.14 -6.08 -11.81
CA ALA A 51 -30.45 -6.19 -11.18
C ALA A 51 -30.36 -6.92 -9.83
N GLY A 52 -29.58 -8.01 -9.74
CA GLY A 52 -29.29 -8.70 -8.49
C GLY A 52 -28.68 -7.78 -7.44
N ASN A 53 -27.65 -7.01 -7.82
CA ASN A 53 -27.01 -6.04 -6.94
C ASN A 53 -27.97 -4.93 -6.50
N PHE A 54 -28.89 -4.51 -7.37
CA PHE A 54 -29.93 -3.55 -7.01
C PHE A 54 -30.87 -4.12 -5.95
N PHE A 55 -31.35 -5.36 -6.10
CA PHE A 55 -32.17 -6.04 -5.09
C PHE A 55 -31.42 -6.35 -3.79
N GLU A 56 -30.10 -6.51 -3.84
CA GLU A 56 -29.24 -6.60 -2.66
C GLU A 56 -28.94 -5.24 -2.01
N SER A 57 -29.34 -4.13 -2.63
CA SER A 57 -29.12 -2.81 -2.03
C SER A 57 -29.87 -2.66 -0.70
N PHE A 58 -29.22 -1.97 0.23
CA PHE A 58 -29.77 -1.70 1.56
C PHE A 58 -31.15 -1.03 1.49
N ASP A 59 -31.34 -0.10 0.55
CA ASP A 59 -32.59 0.64 0.39
C ASP A 59 -33.76 -0.28 0.03
N ILE A 60 -33.52 -1.25 -0.86
CA ILE A 60 -34.55 -2.23 -1.23
C ILE A 60 -34.81 -3.18 -0.08
N GLN A 61 -33.78 -3.65 0.62
CA GLN A 61 -33.97 -4.51 1.78
C GLN A 61 -34.79 -3.84 2.89
N VAL A 62 -34.57 -2.54 3.14
CA VAL A 62 -35.38 -1.75 4.08
C VAL A 62 -36.82 -1.61 3.58
N LEU A 63 -37.03 -1.39 2.29
CA LEU A 63 -38.35 -1.31 1.69
C LEU A 63 -39.09 -2.66 1.76
N THR A 64 -38.43 -3.78 1.48
CA THR A 64 -38.95 -5.14 1.66
C THR A 64 -39.30 -5.40 3.12
N LEU A 65 -38.45 -4.96 4.05
CA LEU A 65 -38.71 -5.06 5.49
C LEU A 65 -39.97 -4.28 5.90
N CYS A 66 -40.12 -3.05 5.41
CA CYS A 66 -41.33 -2.25 5.63
C CYS A 66 -42.58 -2.96 5.08
N PHE A 67 -42.52 -3.57 3.89
CA PHE A 67 -43.63 -4.35 3.34
C PHE A 67 -43.96 -5.58 4.20
N ILE A 68 -42.97 -6.28 4.74
CA ILE A 68 -43.19 -7.40 5.67
C ILE A 68 -43.91 -6.91 6.94
N PHE A 69 -43.50 -5.77 7.51
CA PHE A 69 -44.17 -5.20 8.68
C PHE A 69 -45.62 -4.81 8.40
N VAL A 70 -45.86 -4.12 7.28
CA VAL A 70 -47.21 -3.73 6.84
C VAL A 70 -48.08 -4.97 6.62
N ASP A 71 -47.52 -6.01 6.01
CA ASP A 71 -48.21 -7.26 5.74
C ASP A 71 -48.57 -8.04 7.02
N VAL A 72 -47.65 -8.10 8.00
CA VAL A 72 -47.92 -8.69 9.32
C VAL A 72 -48.98 -7.89 10.08
N ALA A 73 -48.91 -6.55 10.03
CA ALA A 73 -49.92 -5.68 10.64
C ALA A 73 -51.29 -5.86 9.99
N ALA A 74 -51.36 -5.93 8.66
CA ALA A 74 -52.57 -6.18 7.89
C ALA A 74 -53.21 -7.53 8.25
N ALA A 75 -52.43 -8.61 8.32
CA ALA A 75 -52.93 -9.92 8.71
C ALA A 75 -53.41 -9.94 10.18
N THR A 76 -52.71 -9.24 11.07
CA THR A 76 -53.12 -9.12 12.48
C THR A 76 -54.44 -8.35 12.60
N ALA A 77 -54.56 -7.22 11.88
CA ALA A 77 -55.78 -6.42 11.81
C ALA A 77 -56.94 -7.24 11.22
N LEU A 78 -56.70 -8.05 10.19
CA LEU A 78 -57.71 -8.93 9.61
C LEU A 78 -58.24 -9.93 10.64
N VAL A 79 -57.35 -10.56 11.42
CA VAL A 79 -57.75 -11.52 12.48
C VAL A 79 -58.52 -10.82 13.59
N ALA A 80 -58.08 -9.65 14.03
CA ALA A 80 -58.76 -8.86 15.06
C ALA A 80 -60.16 -8.44 14.62
N LEU A 81 -60.30 -7.89 13.41
CA LEU A 81 -61.58 -7.43 12.85
C LEU A 81 -62.52 -8.60 12.52
N SER A 82 -61.99 -9.76 12.13
CA SER A 82 -62.81 -10.96 11.87
C SER A 82 -63.38 -11.58 13.15
N GLY A 83 -62.81 -11.27 14.32
CA GLY A 83 -63.31 -11.76 15.61
C GLY A 83 -64.49 -10.96 16.15
N GLU A 84 -64.67 -9.71 15.69
CA GLU A 84 -65.78 -8.84 16.10
C GLU A 84 -66.98 -9.01 15.15
N GLU A 85 -67.65 -10.16 15.20
CA GLU A 85 -68.86 -10.45 14.39
C GLU A 85 -70.05 -9.49 14.62
N SER A 86 -69.96 -8.55 15.57
CA SER A 86 -71.09 -7.76 16.07
C SER A 86 -71.29 -6.38 15.42
N LEU A 87 -70.37 -5.88 14.60
CA LEU A 87 -70.48 -4.53 14.01
C LEU A 87 -70.34 -4.59 12.48
N ALA A 88 -71.39 -5.13 11.85
CA ALA A 88 -71.61 -5.12 10.39
C ALA A 88 -71.93 -3.68 9.90
N SER A 89 -71.00 -2.76 10.10
CA SER A 89 -71.04 -1.43 9.54
C SER A 89 -70.47 -1.45 8.12
N SER A 90 -71.04 -0.67 7.20
CA SER A 90 -70.50 -0.52 5.83
C SER A 90 -69.00 -0.15 5.83
N THR A 91 -68.54 0.55 6.88
CA THR A 91 -67.15 0.92 7.09
C THR A 91 -66.23 -0.27 7.37
N THR A 92 -66.65 -1.28 8.15
CA THR A 92 -65.80 -2.45 8.41
C THR A 92 -65.62 -3.30 7.15
N ALA A 93 -66.65 -3.44 6.33
CA ALA A 93 -66.55 -4.13 5.04
C ALA A 93 -65.57 -3.43 4.09
N ALA A 94 -65.60 -2.09 4.01
CA ALA A 94 -64.65 -1.33 3.20
C ALA A 94 -63.21 -1.51 3.68
N VAL A 95 -62.97 -1.46 5.00
CA VAL A 95 -61.64 -1.66 5.59
C VAL A 95 -61.11 -3.08 5.32
N LEU A 96 -61.96 -4.10 5.46
CA LEU A 96 -61.58 -5.49 5.15
C LEU A 96 -61.17 -5.66 3.68
N ASN A 97 -61.90 -5.05 2.74
CA ASN A 97 -61.55 -5.08 1.32
C ASN A 97 -60.20 -4.40 1.03
N VAL A 98 -59.90 -3.30 1.73
CA VAL A 98 -58.60 -2.60 1.61
C VAL A 98 -57.47 -3.44 2.19
N ILE A 99 -57.68 -4.06 3.36
CA ILE A 99 -56.70 -4.96 3.98
C ILE A 99 -56.43 -6.16 3.06
N GLN A 100 -57.48 -6.75 2.49
CA GLN A 100 -57.35 -7.89 1.59
C GLN A 100 -56.64 -7.52 0.29
N SER A 101 -56.94 -6.37 -0.31
CA SER A 101 -56.22 -5.90 -1.51
C SER A 101 -54.74 -5.60 -1.22
N LEU A 102 -54.44 -5.04 -0.04
CA LEU A 102 -53.07 -4.79 0.41
C LEU A 102 -52.29 -6.10 0.60
N MET A 103 -52.89 -7.11 1.24
CA MET A 103 -52.26 -8.44 1.36
C MET A 103 -51.98 -9.07 -0.01
N GLY A 104 -52.95 -9.02 -0.93
CA GLY A 104 -52.76 -9.51 -2.30
C GLY A 104 -51.63 -8.77 -3.04
N PHE A 105 -51.54 -7.45 -2.87
CA PHE A 105 -50.47 -6.64 -3.42
C PHE A 105 -49.09 -7.04 -2.87
N THR A 106 -48.97 -7.27 -1.55
CA THR A 106 -47.69 -7.69 -0.96
C THR A 106 -47.25 -9.06 -1.46
N ILE A 107 -48.18 -10.01 -1.63
CA ILE A 107 -47.88 -11.31 -2.25
C ILE A 107 -47.34 -11.12 -3.68
N PHE A 108 -47.98 -10.27 -4.48
CA PHE A 108 -47.52 -9.96 -5.83
C PHE A 108 -46.12 -9.34 -5.85
N TYR A 109 -45.86 -8.37 -4.97
CA TYR A 109 -44.53 -7.77 -4.81
C TYR A 109 -43.48 -8.84 -4.48
N PHE A 110 -43.80 -9.78 -3.58
CA PHE A 110 -42.89 -10.87 -3.21
C PHE A 110 -42.64 -11.88 -4.33
N ILE A 111 -43.62 -12.14 -5.20
CA ILE A 111 -43.40 -12.96 -6.40
C ILE A 111 -42.41 -12.26 -7.33
N LEU A 112 -42.57 -10.94 -7.54
CA LEU A 112 -41.66 -10.17 -8.38
C LEU A 112 -40.24 -10.14 -7.80
N GLU A 113 -40.10 -9.92 -6.49
CA GLU A 113 -38.80 -10.00 -5.79
C GLU A 113 -38.16 -11.38 -6.01
N LEU A 114 -38.93 -12.44 -5.82
CA LEU A 114 -38.42 -13.80 -5.91
C LEU A 114 -38.09 -14.19 -7.36
N ALA A 115 -38.84 -13.69 -8.34
CA ALA A 115 -38.53 -13.83 -9.76
C ALA A 115 -37.25 -13.08 -10.14
N ALA A 116 -37.04 -11.88 -9.60
CA ALA A 116 -35.82 -11.11 -9.82
C ALA A 116 -34.60 -11.82 -9.21
N LEU A 117 -34.73 -12.37 -8.00
CA LEU A 117 -33.68 -13.19 -7.39
C LEU A 117 -33.40 -14.47 -8.19
N ALA A 118 -34.44 -15.17 -8.65
CA ALA A 118 -34.29 -16.35 -9.50
C ALA A 118 -33.57 -16.01 -10.82
N TRP A 119 -33.89 -14.86 -11.40
CA TRP A 119 -33.23 -14.36 -12.60
C TRP A 119 -31.75 -14.01 -12.35
N ALA A 120 -31.46 -13.33 -11.25
CA ALA A 120 -30.11 -12.90 -10.89
C ALA A 120 -29.18 -14.10 -10.60
N PHE A 121 -29.66 -15.10 -9.85
CA PHE A 121 -28.82 -16.20 -9.36
C PHE A 121 -28.89 -17.48 -10.21
N LYS A 122 -29.76 -17.55 -11.23
CA LYS A 122 -29.93 -18.68 -12.16
C LYS A 122 -29.85 -20.05 -11.45
N THR A 123 -28.82 -20.85 -11.73
CA THR A 123 -28.64 -22.20 -11.19
C THR A 123 -28.09 -22.21 -9.76
N ARG A 124 -27.36 -21.16 -9.35
CA ARG A 124 -26.87 -21.03 -7.96
C ARG A 124 -27.99 -20.75 -6.98
N PHE A 125 -29.12 -20.21 -7.46
CA PHE A 125 -30.33 -19.97 -6.68
C PHE A 125 -30.78 -21.22 -5.90
N LEU A 126 -30.70 -22.41 -6.52
CA LEU A 126 -31.13 -23.67 -5.90
C LEU A 126 -30.17 -24.22 -4.84
N THR A 127 -28.95 -23.70 -4.78
CA THR A 127 -27.94 -24.16 -3.81
C THR A 127 -28.13 -23.50 -2.44
N HIS A 128 -28.83 -22.37 -2.37
CA HIS A 128 -29.10 -21.67 -1.13
C HIS A 128 -30.40 -22.17 -0.49
N ALA A 129 -30.27 -23.01 0.55
CA ALA A 129 -31.41 -23.58 1.27
C ALA A 129 -32.43 -22.52 1.74
N GLY A 130 -31.96 -21.34 2.17
CA GLY A 130 -32.84 -20.25 2.61
C GLY A 130 -33.74 -19.68 1.50
N ILE A 131 -33.24 -19.63 0.26
CA ILE A 131 -34.00 -19.17 -0.90
C ILE A 131 -35.03 -20.23 -1.31
N LEU A 132 -34.66 -21.50 -1.24
CA LEU A 132 -35.55 -22.60 -1.59
C LEU A 132 -36.74 -22.71 -0.60
N VAL A 133 -36.49 -22.48 0.69
CA VAL A 133 -37.57 -22.32 1.67
C VAL A 133 -38.46 -21.14 1.31
N ASP A 134 -37.87 -20.01 0.92
CA ASP A 134 -38.63 -18.81 0.55
C ASP A 134 -39.55 -19.02 -0.66
N MET A 135 -39.04 -19.70 -1.69
CA MET A 135 -39.82 -20.18 -2.85
C MET A 135 -41.02 -21.02 -2.41
N GLY A 136 -40.79 -21.99 -1.53
CA GLY A 136 -41.85 -22.83 -0.99
C GLY A 136 -42.90 -22.02 -0.24
N VAL A 137 -42.47 -21.07 0.59
CA VAL A 137 -43.37 -20.17 1.34
C VAL A 137 -44.24 -19.34 0.40
N VAL A 138 -43.63 -18.68 -0.60
CA VAL A 138 -44.37 -17.86 -1.57
C VAL A 138 -45.31 -18.72 -2.40
N ALA A 139 -44.86 -19.88 -2.89
CA ALA A 139 -45.71 -20.80 -3.63
C ALA A 139 -46.91 -21.28 -2.80
N CYS A 140 -46.68 -21.65 -1.53
CA CYS A 140 -47.76 -21.98 -0.61
C CYS A 140 -48.70 -20.81 -0.35
N ALA A 141 -48.19 -19.58 -0.23
CA ALA A 141 -49.00 -18.38 -0.06
C ALA A 141 -49.93 -18.14 -1.25
N VAL A 142 -49.39 -18.23 -2.47
CA VAL A 142 -50.16 -18.08 -3.71
C VAL A 142 -51.21 -19.18 -3.83
N LEU A 143 -50.84 -20.43 -3.56
CA LEU A 143 -51.79 -21.55 -3.59
C LEU A 143 -52.92 -21.39 -2.57
N ALA A 144 -52.61 -20.91 -1.36
CA ALA A 144 -53.59 -20.66 -0.32
C ALA A 144 -54.58 -19.55 -0.71
N GLU A 145 -54.08 -18.49 -1.36
CA GLU A 145 -54.91 -17.39 -1.87
C GLU A 145 -55.85 -17.87 -2.98
N VAL A 146 -55.33 -18.64 -3.94
CA VAL A 146 -56.13 -19.21 -5.05
C VAL A 146 -57.22 -20.18 -4.54
N GLN A 147 -56.94 -20.91 -3.47
CA GLN A 147 -57.89 -21.84 -2.84
C GLN A 147 -58.87 -21.15 -1.87
N GLY A 148 -58.72 -19.84 -1.63
CA GLY A 148 -59.59 -19.08 -0.71
C GLY A 148 -59.58 -19.58 0.74
N THR A 149 -58.50 -20.25 1.17
CA THR A 149 -58.51 -20.99 2.44
C THR A 149 -58.00 -20.12 3.61
N SER A 150 -58.93 -19.54 4.38
CA SER A 150 -58.62 -18.57 5.46
C SER A 150 -57.76 -19.10 6.61
N ARG A 151 -57.70 -20.42 6.84
CA ARG A 151 -56.89 -21.00 7.94
C ARG A 151 -55.40 -21.09 7.60
N ILE A 152 -55.07 -21.34 6.34
CA ILE A 152 -53.67 -21.47 5.88
C ILE A 152 -52.98 -20.10 5.93
N VAL A 153 -53.74 -19.03 5.66
CA VAL A 153 -53.30 -17.62 5.79
C VAL A 153 -52.72 -17.30 7.17
N ARG A 154 -53.20 -17.93 8.25
CA ARG A 154 -52.67 -17.70 9.60
C ARG A 154 -51.32 -18.37 9.83
N VAL A 155 -51.11 -19.58 9.31
CA VAL A 155 -49.83 -20.30 9.41
C VAL A 155 -48.75 -19.59 8.59
N LEU A 156 -49.14 -18.97 7.48
CA LEU A 156 -48.27 -18.13 6.66
C LEU A 156 -47.72 -16.92 7.43
N GLY A 157 -48.41 -16.43 8.47
CA GLY A 157 -47.90 -15.38 9.36
C GLY A 157 -46.56 -15.74 10.04
N VAL A 158 -46.38 -16.99 10.46
CA VAL A 158 -45.11 -17.47 11.06
C VAL A 158 -43.99 -17.53 10.00
N LEU A 159 -44.34 -17.87 8.77
CA LEU A 159 -43.40 -17.90 7.64
C LEU A 159 -42.96 -16.49 7.19
N ARG A 160 -43.74 -15.45 7.49
CA ARG A 160 -43.32 -14.05 7.29
C ARG A 160 -42.21 -13.65 8.28
N VAL A 161 -42.25 -14.17 9.51
CA VAL A 161 -41.16 -13.98 10.49
C VAL A 161 -39.89 -14.70 10.04
N TRP A 162 -40.01 -15.85 9.39
CA TRP A 162 -38.87 -16.52 8.76
C TRP A 162 -38.18 -15.63 7.71
N ARG A 163 -38.95 -14.94 6.87
CA ARG A 163 -38.40 -13.98 5.90
C ARG A 163 -37.63 -12.84 6.55
N LEU A 164 -38.16 -12.30 7.66
CA LEU A 164 -37.46 -11.30 8.46
C LEU A 164 -36.10 -11.83 8.97
N MET A 165 -36.10 -13.05 9.52
CA MET A 165 -34.87 -13.69 10.00
C MET A 165 -33.84 -13.89 8.87
N ARG A 166 -34.30 -14.30 7.68
CA ARG A 166 -33.43 -14.42 6.49
C ARG A 166 -32.81 -13.08 6.12
N LEU A 167 -33.62 -12.02 6.05
CA LEU A 167 -33.15 -10.68 5.67
C LEU A 167 -32.11 -10.17 6.67
N ILE A 168 -32.36 -10.33 7.97
CA ILE A 168 -31.39 -10.00 9.02
C ILE A 168 -30.11 -10.81 8.84
N ASN A 169 -30.19 -12.11 8.57
CA ASN A 169 -29.02 -12.95 8.36
C ASN A 169 -28.20 -12.51 7.14
N THR A 170 -28.85 -12.13 6.03
CA THR A 170 -28.16 -11.60 4.86
C THR A 170 -27.47 -10.26 5.18
N VAL A 171 -28.16 -9.35 5.87
CA VAL A 171 -27.58 -8.05 6.27
C VAL A 171 -26.38 -8.26 7.20
N MET A 172 -26.47 -9.17 8.18
CA MET A 172 -25.35 -9.50 9.06
C MET A 172 -24.20 -10.10 8.27
N ALA A 173 -24.44 -11.03 7.36
CA ALA A 173 -23.40 -11.61 6.52
C ALA A 173 -22.68 -10.57 5.64
N THR A 174 -23.40 -9.56 5.13
CA THR A 174 -22.79 -8.44 4.41
C THR A 174 -21.94 -7.57 5.34
N LYS A 175 -22.44 -7.28 6.55
CA LYS A 175 -21.69 -6.50 7.56
C LYS A 175 -20.44 -7.22 8.03
N ASP A 176 -20.51 -8.54 8.21
CA ASP A 176 -19.35 -9.35 8.56
C ASP A 176 -18.27 -9.26 7.47
N LYS A 177 -18.66 -9.29 6.20
CA LYS A 177 -17.71 -9.08 5.08
C LYS A 177 -17.08 -7.69 5.08
N GLU A 178 -17.86 -6.63 5.35
CA GLU A 178 -17.32 -5.27 5.46
C GLU A 178 -16.34 -5.15 6.64
N ILE A 179 -16.67 -5.78 7.77
CA ILE A 179 -15.80 -5.81 8.96
C ILE A 179 -14.50 -6.56 8.64
N ASP A 180 -14.60 -7.69 7.93
CA ASP A 180 -13.43 -8.47 7.54
C ASP A 180 -12.53 -7.69 6.56
N SER A 181 -13.08 -6.96 5.58
CA SER A 181 -12.28 -6.11 4.70
C SER A 181 -11.59 -4.97 5.44
N ILE A 182 -12.28 -4.31 6.38
CA ILE A 182 -11.68 -3.26 7.22
C ILE A 182 -10.57 -3.85 8.10
N ARG A 183 -10.76 -5.07 8.62
CA ARG A 183 -9.74 -5.77 9.41
C ARG A 183 -8.51 -6.11 8.57
N GLU A 184 -8.68 -6.54 7.33
CA GLU A 184 -7.58 -6.80 6.40
C GLU A 184 -6.79 -5.51 6.08
N GLU A 185 -7.49 -4.40 5.82
CA GLU A 185 -6.87 -3.10 5.60
C GLU A 185 -6.08 -2.65 6.83
N TRP A 186 -6.66 -2.78 8.03
CA TRP A 186 -6.01 -2.42 9.28
C TRP A 186 -4.75 -3.28 9.54
N GLN A 187 -4.80 -4.58 9.27
CA GLN A 187 -3.64 -5.46 9.37
C GLN A 187 -2.53 -5.08 8.37
N ALA A 188 -2.90 -4.70 7.15
CA ALA A 188 -1.93 -4.25 6.14
C ALA A 188 -1.24 -2.94 6.55
N ASP A 189 -1.99 -2.00 7.10
CA ASP A 189 -1.44 -0.74 7.61
C ASP A 189 -0.56 -0.95 8.85
N GLN A 190 -0.93 -1.89 9.74
CA GLN A 190 -0.10 -2.25 10.88
C GLN A 190 1.25 -2.85 10.43
N ALA A 191 1.24 -3.73 9.44
CA ALA A 191 2.48 -4.29 8.87
C ALA A 191 3.38 -3.20 8.25
N ARG A 192 2.79 -2.19 7.57
CA ARG A 192 3.52 -1.05 7.02
C ARG A 192 4.14 -0.16 8.09
N LEU A 193 3.44 0.04 9.21
CA LEU A 193 3.97 0.77 10.35
C LEU A 193 5.17 0.05 10.97
N GLU A 194 5.08 -1.27 11.15
CA GLU A 194 6.19 -2.09 11.66
C GLU A 194 7.40 -2.04 10.73
N GLU A 195 7.21 -2.15 9.41
CA GLU A 195 8.28 -2.02 8.42
C GLU A 195 8.95 -0.64 8.47
N SER A 196 8.14 0.42 8.61
CA SER A 196 8.63 1.79 8.73
C SER A 196 9.45 1.98 10.02
N GLN A 197 9.00 1.43 11.14
CA GLN A 197 9.75 1.45 12.41
C GLN A 197 11.08 0.71 12.32
N ILE A 198 11.11 -0.46 11.66
CA ILE A 198 12.35 -1.19 11.40
C ILE A 198 13.30 -0.35 10.54
N THR A 199 12.78 0.35 9.54
CA THR A 199 13.61 1.22 8.68
C THR A 199 14.18 2.40 9.45
N ILE A 200 13.37 3.04 10.32
CA ILE A 200 13.82 4.12 11.21
C ILE A 200 14.95 3.62 12.12
N SER A 201 14.76 2.50 12.82
CA SER A 201 15.79 1.95 13.72
C SER A 201 17.11 1.63 12.98
N ARG A 202 17.02 1.09 11.75
CA ARG A 202 18.21 0.84 10.91
C ARG A 202 18.93 2.12 10.53
N LEU A 203 18.19 3.18 10.20
CA LEU A 203 18.75 4.49 9.85
C LEU A 203 19.39 5.15 11.09
N GLU A 204 18.73 5.08 12.26
CA GLU A 204 19.28 5.56 13.52
C GLU A 204 20.60 4.86 13.88
N ASP A 205 20.66 3.54 13.74
CA ASP A 205 21.89 2.76 13.94
C ASP A 205 23.00 3.16 12.96
N SER A 206 22.66 3.45 11.70
CA SER A 206 23.61 3.92 10.69
C SER A 206 24.18 5.29 11.06
N ILE A 207 23.31 6.23 11.44
CA ILE A 207 23.70 7.59 11.88
C ILE A 207 24.62 7.49 13.10
N ARG A 208 24.31 6.62 14.06
CA ARG A 208 25.14 6.40 15.25
C ARG A 208 26.53 5.88 14.89
N ARG A 209 26.62 4.89 13.99
CA ARG A 209 27.90 4.34 13.52
C ARG A 209 28.75 5.38 12.80
N GLU A 210 28.13 6.22 11.98
CA GLU A 210 28.82 7.33 11.33
C GLU A 210 29.30 8.38 12.33
N GLY A 211 28.48 8.71 13.33
CA GLY A 211 28.87 9.59 14.44
C GLY A 211 30.08 9.06 15.20
N ASP A 212 30.07 7.78 15.57
CA ASP A 212 31.20 7.11 16.23
C ASP A 212 32.45 7.06 15.33
N ALA A 213 32.28 6.87 14.02
CA ALA A 213 33.38 6.89 13.07
C ALA A 213 34.01 8.28 12.94
N LYS A 214 33.18 9.35 12.86
CA LYS A 214 33.65 10.74 12.84
C LYS A 214 34.42 11.07 14.11
N LYS A 215 33.89 10.70 15.28
CA LYS A 215 34.57 10.92 16.55
C LYS A 215 35.94 10.25 16.61
N ARG A 216 36.05 8.99 16.15
CA ARG A 216 37.36 8.30 16.04
C ARG A 216 38.33 9.04 15.13
N VAL A 217 37.86 9.56 13.99
CA VAL A 217 38.70 10.34 13.07
C VAL A 217 39.16 11.65 13.71
N GLU A 218 38.28 12.35 14.42
CA GLU A 218 38.63 13.56 15.18
C GLU A 218 39.67 13.27 16.27
N ASP A 219 39.51 12.17 17.01
CA ASP A 219 40.47 11.74 18.03
C ASP A 219 41.84 11.42 17.41
N MET A 220 41.88 10.74 16.25
CA MET A 220 43.13 10.50 15.51
C MET A 220 43.78 11.80 15.01
N LEU A 221 43.00 12.73 14.45
CA LEU A 221 43.51 14.02 13.99
C LEU A 221 44.08 14.85 15.14
N LYS A 222 43.44 14.78 16.32
CA LYS A 222 43.96 15.40 17.53
C LYS A 222 45.28 14.76 17.97
N SER A 223 45.36 13.43 18.02
CA SER A 223 46.60 12.71 18.32
C SER A 223 47.74 13.10 17.38
N TYR A 224 47.49 13.14 16.07
CA TYR A 224 48.49 13.58 15.08
C TYR A 224 48.91 15.03 15.28
N LYS A 225 47.98 15.92 15.63
CA LYS A 225 48.30 17.31 15.95
C LYS A 225 49.23 17.39 17.16
N ASP A 226 48.92 16.67 18.24
CA ASP A 226 49.71 16.65 19.46
C ASP A 226 51.12 16.06 19.20
N GLU A 227 51.22 15.01 18.36
CA GLU A 227 52.50 14.44 17.91
C GLU A 227 53.34 15.43 17.08
N VAL A 228 52.71 16.15 16.15
CA VAL A 228 53.40 17.18 15.34
C VAL A 228 53.88 18.34 16.20
N GLU A 229 53.08 18.79 17.17
CA GLU A 229 53.48 19.82 18.12
C GLU A 229 54.68 19.36 18.96
N THR A 230 54.65 18.12 19.47
CA THR A 230 55.75 17.51 20.22
C THR A 230 57.03 17.39 19.37
N LEU A 231 56.90 16.93 18.12
CA LEU A 231 58.02 16.85 17.17
C LEU A 231 58.61 18.23 16.86
N ASN A 232 57.76 19.24 16.70
CA ASN A 232 58.20 20.62 16.45
C ASN A 232 58.93 21.20 17.66
N GLU A 233 58.47 20.92 18.87
CA GLU A 233 59.17 21.31 20.11
C GLU A 233 60.53 20.63 20.23
N ALA A 234 60.61 19.31 19.99
CA ALA A 234 61.87 18.58 19.97
C ALA A 234 62.84 19.13 18.91
N LEU A 235 62.34 19.48 17.73
CA LEU A 235 63.16 20.08 16.66
C LEU A 235 63.68 21.46 17.06
N LYS A 236 62.87 22.29 17.73
CA LYS A 236 63.31 23.60 18.24
C LYS A 236 64.37 23.46 19.31
N ILE A 237 64.22 22.53 20.24
CA ILE A 237 65.23 22.24 21.27
C ILE A 237 66.54 21.80 20.60
N ALA A 238 66.47 20.82 19.68
CA ALA A 238 67.65 20.36 18.96
C ALA A 238 68.34 21.49 18.15
N ALA A 239 67.56 22.37 17.51
CA ALA A 239 68.11 23.53 16.80
C ALA A 239 68.75 24.55 17.76
N LEU A 240 68.15 24.79 18.93
CA LEU A 240 68.72 25.66 19.97
C LEU A 240 69.98 25.06 20.58
N ASP A 241 70.03 23.75 20.80
CA ASP A 241 71.20 23.04 21.31
C ASP A 241 72.36 23.11 20.30
N ILE A 242 72.09 22.92 19.01
CA ILE A 242 73.10 23.08 17.95
C ILE A 242 73.58 24.54 17.88
N ALA A 243 72.66 25.52 17.96
CA ALA A 243 73.03 26.93 17.94
C ALA A 243 73.85 27.33 19.18
N ALA A 244 73.51 26.79 20.36
CA ALA A 244 74.27 26.98 21.59
C ALA A 244 75.66 26.35 21.50
N ALA A 245 75.77 25.11 21.00
CA ALA A 245 77.05 24.44 20.77
C ALA A 245 77.92 25.19 19.74
N ALA A 246 77.32 25.69 18.66
CA ALA A 246 78.03 26.51 17.67
C ALA A 246 78.47 27.86 18.26
N SER A 247 77.66 28.47 19.14
CA SER A 247 78.03 29.70 19.84
C SER A 247 79.12 29.48 20.88
N GLU A 248 79.12 28.35 21.57
CA GLU A 248 80.18 27.96 22.52
C GLU A 248 81.48 27.68 21.78
N GLN A 249 81.41 27.05 20.61
CA GLN A 249 82.56 26.85 19.74
C GLN A 249 83.12 28.20 19.24
N LEU A 250 82.25 29.12 18.80
CA LEU A 250 82.64 30.49 18.44
C LEU A 250 83.20 31.29 19.63
N GLN A 251 82.71 31.06 20.85
CA GLN A 251 83.27 31.67 22.06
C GLN A 251 84.62 31.06 22.44
N SER A 252 84.80 29.75 22.23
CA SER A 252 86.11 29.10 22.40
C SER A 252 87.11 29.55 21.33
N ASP A 253 86.64 29.81 20.12
CA ASP A 253 87.42 30.41 19.03
C ASP A 253 87.69 31.90 19.31
N GLU A 254 86.76 32.65 19.91
CA GLU A 254 86.96 34.05 20.37
C GLU A 254 87.85 34.15 21.61
N GLU A 255 87.84 33.18 22.53
CA GLU A 255 88.76 33.09 23.67
C GLU A 255 90.16 32.66 23.23
N ALA A 256 90.27 31.86 22.16
CA ALA A 256 91.51 31.62 21.46
C ALA A 256 91.99 32.88 20.69
N GLU A 257 91.09 33.61 20.02
CA GLU A 257 91.40 34.89 19.34
C GLU A 257 91.71 36.04 20.32
N LYS A 258 91.28 35.99 21.59
CA LYS A 258 91.67 36.97 22.62
C LYS A 258 93.10 36.78 23.14
N GLN A 259 93.80 35.69 22.79
CA GLN A 259 95.26 35.60 22.88
C GLN A 259 95.98 36.09 21.61
N GLU A 260 95.25 36.42 20.54
CA GLU A 260 95.82 36.68 19.23
C GLU A 260 95.21 37.93 18.57
N ALA A 261 95.18 39.05 19.31
CA ALA A 261 94.83 40.35 18.75
C ALA A 261 96.08 41.10 18.22
N GLU A 262 96.63 40.67 17.08
CA GLU A 262 97.36 41.55 16.16
C GLU A 262 97.00 41.24 14.69
N LEU A 263 96.42 42.23 14.00
CA LEU A 263 96.21 42.39 12.54
C LEU A 263 94.89 41.89 11.85
N LYS A 264 93.85 42.76 11.88
CA LYS A 264 93.22 43.51 10.73
C LYS A 264 92.51 42.77 9.54
N PRO A 265 91.62 43.42 8.72
CA PRO A 265 90.15 43.21 8.75
C PRO A 265 89.41 42.92 7.38
N VAL A 266 88.17 42.34 7.43
CA VAL A 266 86.88 42.65 6.69
C VAL A 266 86.84 42.55 5.11
N PRO A 267 85.71 42.27 4.36
CA PRO A 267 84.25 42.14 4.68
C PRO A 267 83.42 40.96 4.09
N ALA A 268 82.23 40.82 4.70
CA ALA A 268 80.87 40.41 4.26
C ALA A 268 80.49 39.99 2.82
N THR A 269 79.63 38.96 2.72
CA THR A 269 78.34 38.81 1.96
C THR A 269 77.93 37.32 1.97
N ALA A 270 76.68 36.83 1.88
CA ALA A 270 75.33 37.36 1.92
C ALA A 270 74.36 36.20 2.34
N ALA A 271 73.17 36.57 2.79
CA ALA A 271 72.13 35.70 3.35
C ALA A 271 71.58 34.64 2.35
N GLY A 272 71.46 33.39 2.82
CA GLY A 272 70.69 32.34 2.16
C GLY A 272 69.21 32.40 2.56
N ALA A 273 68.33 32.65 1.58
CA ALA A 273 66.89 32.71 1.79
C ALA A 273 66.26 31.32 2.05
N PRO A 274 65.22 31.20 2.90
CA PRO A 274 64.49 29.94 3.06
C PRO A 274 63.60 29.67 1.85
N HIS A 275 63.69 28.47 1.27
CA HIS A 275 62.77 27.99 0.24
C HIS A 275 61.36 27.82 0.81
N GLN A 276 60.44 28.71 0.43
CA GLN A 276 59.01 28.53 0.70
C GLN A 276 58.42 27.49 -0.27
N ARG A 277 57.94 26.37 0.26
CA ARG A 277 57.09 25.41 -0.46
C ARG A 277 55.63 25.85 -0.35
N ARG A 278 54.96 26.07 -1.47
CA ARG A 278 53.53 26.42 -1.52
C ARG A 278 52.73 25.17 -1.90
N MET A 279 51.89 24.69 -0.99
CA MET A 279 50.95 23.60 -1.23
C MET A 279 49.59 24.22 -1.60
N VAL A 280 49.02 23.82 -2.74
CA VAL A 280 47.67 24.23 -3.14
C VAL A 280 46.79 22.97 -3.17
N VAL A 281 45.76 22.98 -2.32
CA VAL A 281 44.76 21.92 -2.26
C VAL A 281 43.56 22.35 -3.09
N LYS A 282 43.18 21.54 -4.07
CA LYS A 282 42.02 21.77 -4.92
C LYS A 282 40.75 21.25 -4.26
N ALA A 283 39.58 21.76 -4.66
CA ALA A 283 38.28 21.40 -4.09
C ALA A 283 37.86 19.93 -4.29
N ASP A 284 38.60 19.18 -5.12
CA ASP A 284 38.41 17.76 -5.38
C ASP A 284 39.24 16.85 -4.45
N GLY A 285 40.01 17.42 -3.51
CA GLY A 285 40.84 16.69 -2.56
C GLY A 285 42.23 16.30 -3.08
N THR A 286 42.61 16.73 -4.30
CA THR A 286 43.96 16.50 -4.83
C THR A 286 44.92 17.63 -4.43
N TYR A 287 46.20 17.29 -4.21
CA TYR A 287 47.26 18.25 -3.90
C TYR A 287 48.38 18.20 -4.93
N SER A 288 48.96 19.35 -5.25
CA SER A 288 50.19 19.45 -6.03
C SER A 288 51.20 20.33 -5.29
N VAL A 289 52.45 19.87 -5.22
CA VAL A 289 53.56 20.60 -4.58
C VAL A 289 54.47 21.10 -5.70
N SER A 290 54.61 22.42 -5.84
CA SER A 290 55.57 23.02 -6.78
C SER A 290 56.68 23.75 -6.02
N THR A 291 57.92 23.43 -6.37
CA THR A 291 59.13 24.14 -5.92
C THR A 291 59.48 25.19 -6.96
N SER A 292 59.52 26.48 -6.60
CA SER A 292 59.88 27.53 -7.56
C SER A 292 61.37 27.42 -7.91
N GLY A 293 61.67 26.86 -9.07
CA GLY A 293 63.05 26.70 -9.54
C GLY A 293 63.19 26.11 -10.95
N GLU A 294 62.12 25.54 -11.51
CA GLU A 294 62.18 24.94 -12.85
C GLU A 294 61.62 25.93 -13.89
N LYS A 295 62.53 26.58 -14.62
CA LYS A 295 62.20 27.25 -15.88
C LYS A 295 61.69 26.18 -16.84
N ALA A 296 60.46 26.34 -17.31
CA ALA A 296 59.95 25.64 -18.47
C ALA A 296 60.76 26.08 -19.70
N GLU A 297 61.53 25.15 -20.27
CA GLU A 297 61.79 25.15 -21.70
C GLU A 297 60.66 24.36 -22.38
N GLU A 298 60.16 24.96 -23.46
CA GLU A 298 59.06 24.60 -24.38
C GLU A 298 57.61 24.87 -23.94
#